data_AF-A0A2R7L7B7-F1
#
_entry.id   AF-A0A2R7L7B7-F1
#
_cell.length_a   1.000
_cell.length_b   1.000
_cell.length_c   1.000
_cell.angle_alpha   90.00
_cell.angle_beta   90.00
_cell.angle_gamma   90.00
#
_symmetry.space_group_name_H-M   'P 1'
#
loop_
_entity.id
_entity.type
_entity.pdbx_description
1 polymer ?
#
loop_
_entity_poly.entity_id
_entity_poly.type
_entity_poly.pdbx_seq_one_letter_code
_entity_poly.pdbx_strand_id
1 'polypeptide(L)'
;MARILITSALPYINGIKHLGNLAGSMLPADVYARFQRARGNETLYICATDEHGTPAELAAAAAGQDVETYCAEQHILQRDVAAAFGLSWD
;
A
#
# COMPACT_ATOMS: atom_id res chain seq x y z
N MET A 1 20.73 12.46 -14.78
CA MET A 1 19.31 12.13 -14.50
C MET A 1 19.23 10.61 -14.42
N ALA A 2 18.94 10.06 -13.24
CA ALA A 2 18.80 8.61 -13.05
C ALA A 2 17.31 8.21 -13.08
N ARG A 3 17.05 6.93 -13.37
CA ARG A 3 15.71 6.32 -13.30
C ARG A 3 15.66 5.44 -12.06
N ILE A 4 14.68 5.67 -11.19
CA ILE A 4 14.65 5.07 -9.85
C ILE A 4 13.29 4.44 -9.63
N LEU A 5 13.29 3.12 -9.49
CA LEU A 5 12.14 2.35 -9.03
C LEU A 5 12.20 2.24 -7.51
N ILE A 6 11.12 2.64 -6.85
CA ILE A 6 10.93 2.53 -5.40
C ILE A 6 9.68 1.70 -5.18
N THR A 7 9.79 0.72 -4.29
CA THR A 7 8.65 -0.07 -3.83
C THR A 7 8.59 -0.03 -2.31
N SER A 8 7.38 -0.12 -1.76
CA SER A 8 7.18 -0.54 -0.37
C SER A 8 6.65 -1.96 -0.33
N ALA A 9 6.75 -2.60 0.84
CA ALA A 9 6.11 -3.88 1.06
C ALA A 9 4.60 -3.74 0.85
N LEU A 10 4.02 -4.70 0.14
CA LEU A 10 2.58 -4.73 -0.11
C LEU A 10 1.86 -4.97 1.21
N PRO A 11 1.02 -4.04 1.72
CA PRO A 11 0.20 -4.33 2.88
C PRO A 11 -0.77 -5.46 2.55
N TYR A 12 -0.73 -6.51 3.36
CA TYR A 12 -1.64 -7.64 3.22
C TYR A 12 -3.10 -7.20 3.38
N ILE A 13 -4.04 -7.75 2.62
CA ILE A 13 -5.39 -7.21 2.54
C ILE A 13 -6.24 -7.40 3.81
N ASN A 14 -5.85 -8.35 4.68
CA ASN A 14 -6.59 -8.67 5.91
C ASN A 14 -6.64 -7.48 6.90
N GLY A 15 -7.75 -6.75 6.87
CA GLY A 15 -8.07 -5.70 7.83
C GLY A 15 -7.18 -4.45 7.81
N ILE A 16 -7.46 -3.55 8.75
CA ILE A 16 -6.91 -2.19 8.81
C ILE A 16 -5.46 -2.20 9.28
N LYS A 17 -4.61 -1.41 8.62
CA LYS A 17 -3.20 -1.27 8.97
C LYS A 17 -2.98 -0.29 10.13
N HIS A 18 -2.02 -0.62 10.97
CA HIS A 18 -1.63 0.22 12.11
C HIS A 18 -0.42 1.12 11.74
N LEU A 19 -0.13 2.10 12.59
CA LEU A 19 0.97 3.07 12.37
C LEU A 19 2.33 2.40 12.14
N GLY A 20 2.57 1.21 12.69
CA GLY A 20 3.79 0.45 12.43
C GLY A 20 3.97 0.04 10.96
N ASN A 21 2.89 -0.25 10.22
CA ASN A 21 2.98 -0.59 8.79
C ASN A 21 3.36 0.65 7.97
N LEU A 22 2.77 1.80 8.33
CA LEU A 22 3.08 3.08 7.72
C LEU A 22 4.54 3.47 7.97
N ALA A 23 4.95 3.52 9.24
CA ALA A 23 6.30 3.92 9.65
C ALA A 23 7.38 2.94 9.15
N GLY A 24 7.06 1.66 9.04
CA GLY A 24 8.02 0.61 8.71
C GLY A 24 8.34 0.45 7.22
N SER A 25 7.44 0.86 6.32
CA SER A 25 7.66 0.64 4.89
C SER A 25 7.18 1.79 4.00
N MET A 26 5.92 2.21 4.14
CA MET A 26 5.32 3.17 3.20
C MET A 26 5.86 4.59 3.40
N LEU A 27 5.91 5.09 4.63
CA LEU A 27 6.35 6.45 4.91
C LEU A 27 7.84 6.70 4.56
N PRO A 28 8.80 5.82 4.91
CA PRO A 28 10.19 6.00 4.49
C PRO A 28 10.37 5.96 2.97
N ALA A 29 9.63 5.09 2.28
CA ALA A 29 9.66 5.01 0.81
C ALA A 29 9.10 6.28 0.17
N ASP A 30 8.01 6.84 0.69
CA ASP A 30 7.46 8.12 0.24
C ASP A 30 8.43 9.30 0.42
N VAL A 31 9.05 9.40 1.60
CA VAL A 31 10.07 10.43 1.89
C VAL A 31 11.23 10.33 0.89
N TYR A 32 11.70 9.12 0.62
CA TYR A 32 12.78 8.90 -0.35
C TYR A 32 12.34 9.23 -1.78
N ALA A 33 11.12 8.84 -2.19
CA ALA A 33 10.59 9.16 -3.50
C ALA A 33 10.51 10.68 -3.72
N ARG A 34 9.98 11.42 -2.75
CA ARG A 34 9.94 12.89 -2.78
C ARG A 34 11.33 13.50 -2.88
N PHE A 35 12.29 12.99 -2.11
CA PHE A 35 13.68 13.43 -2.19
C PHE A 35 14.30 13.19 -3.57
N GLN A 36 14.11 12.01 -4.16
CA GLN A 36 14.64 11.69 -5.49
C GLN A 36 14.01 12.55 -6.60
N ARG A 37 12.69 12.80 -6.52
CA ARG A 37 11.99 13.73 -7.42
C ARG A 37 12.54 15.15 -7.28
N ALA A 38 12.73 15.65 -6.06
CA ALA A 38 13.31 16.97 -5.79
C ALA A 38 14.77 17.12 -6.29
N ARG A 39 15.50 16.00 -6.38
CA ARG A 39 16.85 15.93 -6.97
C ARG A 39 16.85 15.87 -8.51
N GLY A 40 15.68 15.87 -9.15
CA GLY A 40 15.53 15.82 -10.61
C GLY A 40 15.69 14.43 -11.22
N ASN A 41 15.53 13.36 -10.42
CA ASN A 41 15.53 11.99 -10.95
C ASN A 41 14.13 11.59 -11.42
N GLU A 42 14.07 10.81 -12.51
CA GLU A 42 12.84 10.14 -12.93
C GLU A 42 12.55 9.03 -11.92
N THR A 43 11.45 9.16 -11.18
CA THR A 43 11.14 8.30 -10.03
C THR A 43 9.77 7.68 -10.22
N LEU A 44 9.70 6.36 -10.10
CA LEU A 44 8.46 5.59 -10.03
C LEU A 44 8.35 4.96 -8.64
N TYR A 45 7.35 5.35 -7.88
CA TYR A 45 7.06 4.84 -6.55
C TYR A 45 5.73 4.08 -6.54
N ILE A 46 5.80 2.75 -6.47
CA ILE A 46 4.64 1.87 -6.60
C ILE A 46 4.45 0.97 -5.37
N CYS A 47 3.19 0.74 -5.02
CA CYS A 47 2.74 -0.26 -4.06
C CYS A 47 1.35 -0.77 -4.48
N ALA A 48 0.92 -1.86 -3.87
CA ALA A 48 -0.40 -2.46 -4.06
C ALA A 48 -0.80 -3.20 -2.78
N THR A 49 -2.02 -3.70 -2.74
CA THR A 49 -2.47 -4.65 -1.72
C THR A 49 -2.03 -6.07 -2.07
N ASP A 50 -1.61 -6.83 -1.07
CA ASP A 50 -1.39 -8.28 -1.22
C ASP A 50 -2.65 -9.04 -0.82
N GLU A 51 -3.30 -9.65 -1.80
CA GLU A 51 -4.71 -10.10 -1.69
C GLU A 51 -4.88 -11.62 -1.62
N HIS A 52 -3.80 -12.39 -1.76
CA HIS A 52 -3.89 -13.85 -1.84
C HIS A 52 -3.55 -14.54 -0.51
N GLY A 53 -4.06 -15.77 -0.35
CA GLY A 53 -3.69 -16.67 0.73
C GLY A 53 -4.75 -16.83 1.82
N THR A 54 -4.55 -17.84 2.66
CA THR A 54 -5.52 -18.25 3.70
C THR A 54 -5.96 -17.12 4.63
N PRO A 55 -5.11 -16.15 5.03
CA PRO A 55 -5.59 -15.06 5.87
C PRO A 55 -6.64 -14.15 5.19
N ALA A 56 -6.60 -13.98 3.86
CA ALA A 56 -7.64 -13.26 3.12
C ALA A 56 -8.96 -14.07 3.08
N GLU A 57 -8.87 -15.38 2.83
CA GLU A 57 -10.01 -16.30 2.86
C GLU A 57 -10.71 -16.32 4.23
N LEU A 58 -9.93 -16.39 5.31
CA LEU A 58 -10.45 -16.38 6.69
C LEU A 58 -11.11 -15.04 7.04
N ALA A 59 -10.53 -13.92 6.58
CA ALA A 59 -11.08 -12.60 6.82
C ALA A 59 -12.39 -12.36 6.06
N ALA A 60 -12.47 -12.79 4.79
CA ALA A 60 -13.68 -12.74 3.98
C ALA A 60 -14.78 -13.62 4.58
N ALA A 61 -14.45 -14.85 4.98
CA ALA A 61 -15.38 -15.75 5.65
C ALA A 61 -15.91 -15.17 6.97
N ALA A 62 -15.05 -14.53 7.77
CA ALA A 62 -15.47 -13.85 9.00
C ALA A 62 -16.37 -12.63 8.75
N ALA A 63 -16.21 -11.95 7.61
CA ALA A 63 -17.06 -10.87 7.15
C ALA A 63 -18.36 -11.34 6.46
N GLY A 64 -18.51 -12.64 6.21
CA GLY A 64 -19.66 -13.20 5.48
C GLY A 64 -19.68 -12.85 3.98
N GLN A 65 -18.50 -12.57 3.39
CA GLN A 65 -18.32 -12.17 1.99
C GLN A 65 -17.50 -13.22 1.23
N ASP A 66 -17.61 -13.22 -0.09
CA ASP A 66 -16.61 -13.88 -0.93
C ASP A 66 -15.29 -13.07 -0.94
N VAL A 67 -14.20 -13.75 -1.30
CA VAL A 67 -12.84 -13.18 -1.21
C VAL A 67 -12.65 -11.98 -2.15
N GLU A 68 -13.22 -12.03 -3.36
CA GLU A 68 -13.08 -10.96 -4.35
C GLU A 68 -13.73 -9.67 -3.86
N THR A 69 -14.98 -9.77 -3.39
CA THR A 69 -15.71 -8.63 -2.81
C THR A 69 -14.98 -8.06 -1.60
N TYR A 70 -14.53 -8.92 -0.68
CA TYR A 70 -13.79 -8.49 0.52
C TYR A 70 -12.51 -7.73 0.14
N CYS A 71 -11.71 -8.28 -0.77
CA CYS A 71 -10.45 -7.66 -1.20
C CYS A 71 -10.69 -6.30 -1.88
N ALA A 72 -11.69 -6.21 -2.76
CA ALA A 72 -12.03 -4.96 -3.45
C ALA A 72 -12.40 -3.84 -2.47
N GLU A 73 -13.22 -4.14 -1.46
CA GLU A 73 -13.63 -3.17 -0.43
C GLU A 73 -12.45 -2.74 0.44
N GLN A 74 -11.64 -3.70 0.91
CA GLN A 74 -10.47 -3.42 1.73
C GLN A 74 -9.39 -2.65 0.96
N HIS A 75 -9.24 -2.90 -0.34
CA HIS A 75 -8.31 -2.17 -1.20
C HIS A 75 -8.67 -0.69 -1.25
N ILE A 76 -9.96 -0.37 -1.47
CA ILE A 76 -10.44 1.02 -1.48
C ILE A 76 -10.15 1.69 -0.14
N LEU A 77 -10.46 1.02 0.98
CA LEU A 77 -10.21 1.56 2.32
C LEU A 77 -8.72 1.86 2.55
N GLN A 78 -7.83 0.92 2.21
CA GLN A 78 -6.39 1.12 2.40
C GLN A 78 -5.84 2.22 1.50
N ARG A 79 -6.29 2.29 0.24
CA ARG A 79 -5.93 3.36 -0.70
C ARG A 79 -6.34 4.73 -0.17
N ASP A 80 -7.57 4.85 0.33
CA ASP A 80 -8.11 6.12 0.82
C ASP A 80 -7.40 6.59 2.09
N VAL A 81 -7.05 5.66 2.99
CA VAL A 81 -6.20 5.97 4.15
C VAL A 81 -4.82 6.43 3.71
N ALA A 82 -4.19 5.75 2.75
CA ALA A 82 -2.89 6.15 2.22
C ALA A 82 -2.92 7.55 1.59
N ALA A 83 -3.99 7.88 0.86
CA ALA A 83 -4.22 9.21 0.30
C ALA A 83 -4.41 10.27 1.40
N ALA A 84 -5.15 9.96 2.47
CA ALA A 84 -5.33 10.84 3.62
C ALA A 84 -4.01 11.13 4.38
N PHE A 85 -3.08 10.17 4.39
CA PHE A 85 -1.71 10.38 4.89
C PHE A 85 -0.80 11.13 3.89
N GLY A 86 -1.27 11.42 2.68
CA GLY A 86 -0.53 12.14 1.67
C GLY A 86 0.58 11.32 1.02
N LEU A 87 0.47 9.99 0.97
CA LEU A 87 1.44 9.16 0.27
C LEU A 87 1.39 9.41 -1.25
N SER A 88 2.56 9.58 -1.87
CA SER A 88 2.74 10.02 -3.26
C SER A 88 3.06 8.88 -4.22
N TRP A 89 2.21 7.84 -4.19
CA TRP A 89 2.23 6.75 -5.15
C TRP A 89 2.05 7.26 -6.59
N ASP A 90 2.66 6.58 -7.55
CA ASP A 90 2.47 6.79 -9.00
C ASP A 90 1.52 5.77 -9.62
#